data_AF-A0A2H5ZQV5-F1
#
_entry.id   AF-A0A2H5ZQV5-F1
#
_cell.length_a   1.000
_cell.length_b   1.000
_cell.length_c   1.000
_cell.angle_alpha   90.00
_cell.angle_beta   90.00
_cell.angle_gamma   90.00
#
_symmetry.space_group_name_H-M   'P 1'
#
loop_
_entity.id
_entity.type
_entity.pdbx_description
1 polymer ?
#
loop_
_entity_poly.entity_id
_entity_poly.type
_entity_poly.pdbx_seq_one_letter_code
_entity_poly.pdbx_strand_id
1 'polypeptide(L)'
;MVEGFGVQEGRTREVAAFLRKLDLEDQRVVLLAGSEGPLVGRAARNLPRVAVLTPNTLNVADLLWADRIVVSRDALGAVEEVLA
;
A
#
# COMPACT_ATOMS: atom_id res chain seq x y z
N MET A 1 9.17 4.72 -1.00
CA MET A 1 9.13 3.82 -2.17
C MET A 1 9.77 2.51 -1.78
N VAL A 2 9.21 1.38 -2.22
CA VAL A 2 9.72 0.01 -1.96
C VAL A 2 9.67 -0.82 -3.25
N GLU A 3 10.45 -1.90 -3.34
CA GLU A 3 10.35 -2.82 -4.48
C GLU A 3 9.01 -3.59 -4.49
N GLY A 4 8.53 -3.98 -3.32
CA GLY A 4 7.25 -4.67 -3.12
C GLY A 4 6.94 -4.77 -1.62
N PHE A 5 5.76 -5.29 -1.27
CA PHE A 5 5.30 -5.37 0.13
C PHE A 5 5.61 -6.72 0.77
N GLY A 6 6.02 -7.72 -0.01
CA GLY A 6 6.43 -9.04 0.49
C GLY A 6 5.27 -9.85 1.07
N VAL A 7 4.05 -9.61 0.57
CA VAL A 7 2.83 -10.32 0.96
C VAL A 7 2.65 -11.52 0.03
N GLN A 8 2.87 -12.73 0.53
CA GLN A 8 2.80 -13.94 -0.30
C GLN A 8 1.45 -14.63 -0.19
N GLU A 9 0.94 -14.77 1.02
CA GLU A 9 -0.28 -15.54 1.29
C GLU A 9 -1.50 -14.66 1.63
N GLY A 10 -1.33 -13.33 1.50
CA GLY A 10 -2.37 -12.37 1.84
C GLY A 10 -2.72 -12.38 3.32
N ARG A 11 -1.75 -12.63 4.21
CA ARG A 11 -1.98 -12.71 5.67
C ARG A 11 -1.71 -11.36 6.31
N THR A 12 -2.60 -10.93 7.22
CA THR A 12 -2.46 -9.65 7.94
C THR A 12 -1.13 -9.51 8.70
N ARG A 13 -0.56 -10.61 9.19
CA ARG A 13 0.76 -10.59 9.85
C ARG A 13 1.89 -10.10 8.94
N GLU A 14 1.79 -10.32 7.64
CA GLU A 14 2.83 -9.94 6.67
C GLU A 14 2.87 -8.42 6.52
N VAL A 15 1.71 -7.79 6.29
CA VAL A 15 1.59 -6.31 6.24
C VAL A 15 1.92 -5.69 7.60
N ALA A 16 1.45 -6.28 8.70
CA ALA A 16 1.77 -5.78 10.04
C ALA A 16 3.28 -5.84 10.37
N ALA A 17 3.99 -6.87 9.88
CA ALA A 17 5.43 -6.98 10.03
C ALA A 17 6.17 -6.00 9.10
N PHE A 18 5.68 -5.81 7.88
CA PHE A 18 6.20 -4.80 6.95
C PHE A 18 6.12 -3.39 7.55
N LEU A 19 4.96 -3.01 8.09
CA LEU A 19 4.77 -1.69 8.71
C LEU A 19 5.71 -1.47 9.91
N ARG A 20 5.86 -2.49 10.77
CA ARG A 20 6.79 -2.46 11.90
C ARG A 20 8.25 -2.30 11.50
N LYS A 21 8.67 -2.91 10.39
CA LYS A 21 10.05 -2.76 9.87
C LYS A 21 10.36 -1.33 9.41
N LEU A 22 9.33 -0.52 9.16
CA LEU A 22 9.44 0.85 8.68
C LEU A 22 9.03 1.87 9.75
N ASP A 23 8.75 1.43 10.98
CA ASP A 23 8.25 2.26 12.09
C ASP A 23 6.94 3.01 11.75
N LEU A 24 6.03 2.34 11.04
CA LEU A 24 4.78 2.90 10.53
C LEU A 24 3.50 2.33 11.18
N GLU A 25 3.60 1.39 12.12
CA GLU A 25 2.47 0.64 12.69
C GLU A 25 1.38 1.51 13.37
N ASP A 26 1.75 2.69 13.84
CA ASP A 26 0.86 3.62 14.54
C ASP A 26 0.40 4.82 13.69
N GLN A 27 0.80 4.87 12.43
CA GLN A 27 0.47 5.94 11.49
C GLN A 27 -0.65 5.53 10.54
N ARG A 28 -1.39 6.49 9.97
CA ARG A 28 -2.28 6.22 8.84
C ARG A 28 -1.45 6.06 7.58
N VAL A 29 -1.50 4.89 6.97
CA VAL A 29 -0.65 4.54 5.83
C VAL A 29 -1.51 4.17 4.62
N VAL A 30 -1.21 4.78 3.48
CA VAL A 30 -1.66 4.28 2.18
C VAL A 30 -0.54 3.43 1.57
N LEU A 31 -0.86 2.19 1.22
CA LEU A 31 -0.03 1.32 0.42
C LEU A 31 -0.53 1.39 -1.03
N LEU A 32 0.23 2.03 -1.90
CA LEU A 32 -0.06 2.04 -3.34
C LEU A 32 0.67 0.85 -3.98
N ALA A 33 -0.11 -0.18 -4.31
CA ALA A 33 0.38 -1.46 -4.79
C ALA A 33 -0.02 -1.70 -6.25
N GLY A 34 0.93 -2.16 -7.05
CA GLY A 34 0.70 -2.53 -8.43
C GLY A 34 0.16 -3.95 -8.52
N SER A 35 0.97 -4.86 -9.07
CA SER A 35 0.64 -6.27 -9.28
C SER A 35 0.26 -7.02 -7.99
N GLU A 36 0.87 -6.70 -6.85
CA GLU A 36 0.58 -7.31 -5.54
C GLU A 36 -0.75 -6.84 -4.92
N GLY A 37 -1.44 -5.86 -5.53
CA GLY A 37 -2.63 -5.18 -4.98
C GLY A 37 -3.70 -6.11 -4.36
N PRO A 38 -4.14 -7.20 -5.02
CA PRO A 38 -5.13 -8.11 -4.45
C PRO A 38 -4.67 -8.80 -3.16
N LEU A 39 -3.41 -9.24 -3.10
CA LEU A 39 -2.85 -9.92 -1.93
C LEU A 39 -2.62 -8.94 -0.78
N VAL A 40 -2.03 -7.77 -1.08
CA VAL A 40 -1.79 -6.70 -0.11
C VAL A 40 -3.11 -6.17 0.44
N GLY A 41 -4.10 -5.93 -0.42
CA GLY A 41 -5.45 -5.51 -0.04
C GLY A 41 -6.13 -6.53 0.88
N ARG A 42 -6.03 -7.83 0.54
CA ARG A 42 -6.55 -8.89 1.43
C ARG A 42 -5.86 -8.90 2.79
N ALA A 43 -4.54 -8.78 2.82
CA ALA A 43 -3.77 -8.80 4.05
C ALA A 43 -4.06 -7.58 4.95
N ALA A 44 -4.16 -6.40 4.35
CA ALA A 44 -4.33 -5.13 5.08
C ALA A 44 -5.76 -4.87 5.55
N ARG A 45 -6.78 -5.58 5.03
CA ARG A 45 -8.21 -5.30 5.27
C ARG A 45 -8.63 -5.16 6.73
N ASN A 46 -7.94 -5.84 7.64
CA ASN A 46 -8.23 -5.82 9.09
C ASN A 46 -7.42 -4.77 9.87
N LEU A 47 -6.54 -4.01 9.21
CA LEU A 47 -5.69 -3.01 9.84
C LEU A 47 -6.37 -1.64 9.78
N PRO A 48 -6.80 -1.06 10.91
CA PRO A 48 -7.69 0.12 10.92
C PRO A 48 -7.03 1.40 10.42
N ARG A 49 -5.69 1.45 10.40
CA ARG A 49 -4.90 2.61 9.95
C ARG A 49 -4.25 2.40 8.59
N VAL A 50 -4.68 1.39 7.82
CA VAL A 50 -4.04 1.05 6.55
C VAL A 50 -5.08 1.02 5.44
N ALA A 51 -4.85 1.82 4.41
CA ALA A 51 -5.58 1.74 3.15
C ALA A 51 -4.68 1.16 2.07
N VAL A 52 -5.25 0.39 1.15
CA VAL A 52 -4.53 -0.14 -0.01
C VAL A 52 -5.19 0.40 -1.26
N LEU A 53 -4.40 1.04 -2.10
CA LEU A 53 -4.82 1.55 -3.40
C LEU A 53 -4.04 0.81 -4.48
N THR A 54 -4.65 0.70 -5.66
CA THR A 54 -3.97 0.35 -6.90
C THR A 54 -3.92 1.58 -7.80
N PRO A 55 -3.08 1.62 -8.85
CA PRO A 55 -3.05 2.75 -9.79
C PRO A 55 -4.44 3.16 -10.29
N ASN A 56 -5.34 2.19 -10.52
CA ASN A 56 -6.70 2.42 -11.02
C ASN A 56 -7.68 2.91 -9.96
N THR A 57 -7.36 2.77 -8.67
CA THR A 57 -8.23 3.20 -7.55
C THR A 57 -7.63 4.38 -6.79
N LEU A 58 -6.55 4.95 -7.29
CA LEU A 58 -5.88 6.10 -6.71
C LEU A 58 -6.84 7.29 -6.67
N ASN A 59 -6.99 7.92 -5.50
CA ASN A 59 -7.83 9.09 -5.33
C ASN A 59 -7.24 10.03 -4.28
N VAL A 60 -7.60 11.31 -4.38
CA VAL A 60 -7.02 12.37 -3.53
C VAL A 60 -7.47 12.23 -2.07
N ALA A 61 -8.68 11.73 -1.80
CA ALA A 61 -9.21 11.64 -0.44
C ALA A 61 -8.37 10.72 0.44
N ASP A 62 -8.00 9.54 -0.08
CA ASP A 62 -7.14 8.60 0.64
C ASP A 62 -5.71 9.14 0.81
N LEU A 63 -5.19 9.87 -0.18
CA LEU A 63 -3.86 10.50 -0.09
C LEU A 63 -3.81 11.59 0.98
N LEU A 64 -4.87 12.37 1.14
CA LEU A 64 -4.96 13.39 2.19
C LEU A 64 -5.27 12.81 3.58
N TRP A 65 -5.91 11.64 3.64
CA TRP A 65 -6.17 10.95 4.90
C TRP A 65 -4.88 10.34 5.51
N ALA A 66 -3.92 9.95 4.68
CA ALA A 66 -2.71 9.26 5.12
C ALA A 66 -1.66 10.21 5.71
N ASP A 67 -0.99 9.77 6.77
CA ASP A 67 0.21 10.42 7.30
C ASP A 67 1.45 10.02 6.48
N ARG A 68 1.42 8.82 5.88
CA ARG A 68 2.49 8.26 5.04
C ARG A 68 1.91 7.52 3.84
N ILE A 69 2.57 7.67 2.70
CA ILE A 69 2.24 6.94 1.47
C ILE A 69 3.46 6.09 1.10
N VAL A 70 3.24 4.77 0.99
CA VAL A 70 4.27 3.81 0.57
C VAL A 70 3.87 3.26 -0.79
N VAL A 71 4.69 3.52 -1.79
CA VAL A 71 4.44 3.15 -3.18
C VAL A 71 5.40 2.03 -3.61
N SER A 72 4.89 0.97 -4.23
CA SER A 72 5.73 -0.02 -4.89
C SER A 72 6.25 0.49 -6.24
N ARG A 73 7.44 0.05 -6.64
CA ARG A 73 8.08 0.50 -7.88
C ARG A 73 7.20 0.31 -9.12
N ASP A 74 6.53 -0.83 -9.22
CA ASP A 74 5.63 -1.16 -10.32
C ASP A 74 4.37 -0.28 -10.34
N ALA A 75 3.84 0.08 -9.17
CA ALA A 75 2.69 0.99 -9.07
C ALA A 75 3.04 2.40 -9.52
N LEU A 76 4.24 2.89 -9.19
CA LEU A 76 4.68 4.22 -9.61
C LEU A 76 4.75 4.33 -11.13
N GLY A 77 5.36 3.35 -11.80
CA GLY A 77 5.44 3.32 -13.27
C GLY A 77 4.06 3.32 -13.92
N ALA A 78 3.12 2.51 -13.40
CA ALA A 78 1.75 2.48 -13.91
C ALA A 78 0.99 3.80 -13.71
N VAL A 79 1.25 4.52 -12.61
CA VAL A 79 0.65 5.85 -12.38
C VAL A 79 1.22 6.89 -13.34
N GLU A 80 2.54 6.87 -13.58
CA GLU A 80 3.18 7.78 -14.52
C GLU A 80 2.66 7.60 -15.95
N GLU A 81 2.40 6.36 -16.39
CA GLU A 81 1.81 6.07 -17.71
C GLU A 81 0.38 6.61 -17.87
N VAL A 82 -0.42 6.61 -16.81
CA VAL A 82 -1.81 7.09 -16.85
C VAL A 82 -1.90 8.62 -16.82
N LEU A 83 -0.89 9.27 -16.25
CA LEU A 83 -0.85 10.72 -16.05
C LEU A 83 0.01 11.47 -17.10
N ALA A 84 0.74 10.76 -17.95
CA ALA A 84 1.48 11.30 -19.09
C ALA A 84 0.57 11.60 -20.28
#